data_AF-A0A4V1J1S3-F1
#
_entry.id   AF-A0A4V1J1S3-F1
#
_cell.length_a   1.000
_cell.length_b   1.000
_cell.length_c   1.000
_cell.angle_alpha   90.00
_cell.angle_beta   90.00
_cell.angle_gamma   90.00
#
_symmetry.space_group_name_H-M   'P 1'
#
loop_
_entity.id
_entity.type
_entity.pdbx_description
1 polymer ?
#
loop_
_entity_poly.entity_id
_entity_poly.type
_entity_poly.pdbx_seq_one_letter_code
_entity_poly.pdbx_strand_id
1 'polypeptide(L)'
;MIANLRITDPKAFLSAIGRGCESLGEKFKDWNHMFTATSKEMKHELGFTPQQRRWILNWIEKYRQGVEPYLITKPDKRLRSKKKRKPRK
;
A
#
# COMPACT_ATOMS: atom_id res chain seq x y z
N MET A 1 24.02 4.30 -7.73
CA MET A 1 23.42 3.18 -6.98
C MET A 1 23.17 3.60 -5.55
N ILE A 2 22.05 4.27 -5.21
CA ILE A 2 21.70 4.44 -3.79
C ILE A 2 20.18 4.47 -3.68
N ALA A 3 19.58 3.33 -3.36
CA ALA A 3 18.36 3.32 -2.58
C ALA A 3 18.78 2.83 -1.19
N ASN A 4 18.61 3.66 -0.16
CA ASN A 4 18.79 3.24 1.23
C ASN A 4 17.62 2.31 1.60
N LEU A 5 17.68 1.06 1.13
CA LEU A 5 16.69 0.03 1.37
C LEU A 5 16.84 -0.50 2.81
N ARG A 6 16.45 0.30 3.80
CA ARG A 6 16.49 -0.12 5.23
C ARG A 6 15.34 -1.05 5.62
N ILE A 7 14.35 -1.21 4.74
CA ILE A 7 13.21 -2.08 4.98
C ILE A 7 13.49 -3.42 4.30
N THR A 8 13.70 -4.45 5.10
CA THR A 8 13.86 -5.84 4.67
C THR A 8 12.73 -6.73 5.18
N ASP A 9 11.66 -6.12 5.70
CA ASP A 9 10.55 -6.82 6.35
C ASP A 9 9.21 -6.44 5.70
N PRO A 10 8.41 -7.42 5.24
CA PRO A 10 7.11 -7.17 4.62
C PRO A 10 6.16 -6.38 5.52
N LYS A 11 6.14 -6.66 6.84
CA LYS A 11 5.23 -6.00 7.79
C LYS A 11 5.59 -4.53 7.95
N ALA A 12 6.88 -4.20 8.02
CA ALA A 12 7.37 -2.82 8.05
C ALA A 12 6.98 -2.05 6.78
N PHE A 13 7.14 -2.65 5.59
CA PHE A 13 6.77 -2.01 4.33
C PHE A 13 5.25 -1.76 4.23
N LEU A 14 4.45 -2.76 4.55
CA LEU A 14 3.00 -2.65 4.47
C LEU A 14 2.42 -1.67 5.51
N SER A 15 3.08 -1.57 6.67
CA SER A 15 2.76 -0.55 7.67
C SER A 15 3.10 0.86 7.19
N ALA A 16 4.23 1.03 6.49
CA ALA A 16 4.65 2.31 5.95
C ALA A 16 3.70 2.84 4.86
N ILE A 17 3.25 1.99 3.93
CA ILE A 17 2.30 2.39 2.86
C ILE A 17 0.86 2.55 3.37
N GLY A 18 0.54 1.93 4.51
CA GLY A 18 -0.74 1.94 5.20
C GLY A 18 -1.93 1.46 4.37
N ARG A 19 -3.08 2.13 4.54
CA ARG A 19 -4.33 1.91 3.77
C ARG A 19 -4.98 0.55 4.04
N GLY A 20 -4.78 0.01 5.25
CA GLY A 20 -5.34 -1.28 5.69
C GLY A 20 -4.56 -2.49 5.16
N CYS A 21 -3.27 -2.30 4.88
CA CYS A 21 -2.35 -3.37 4.50
C CYS A 21 -1.45 -3.83 5.66
N GLU A 22 -1.44 -3.12 6.80
CA GLU A 22 -0.53 -3.38 7.91
C GLU A 22 -0.65 -4.82 8.46
N SER A 23 -1.88 -5.35 8.50
CA SER A 23 -2.17 -6.71 8.97
C SER A 23 -1.87 -7.82 7.96
N LEU A 24 -1.51 -7.48 6.72
CA LEU A 24 -1.25 -8.47 5.67
C LEU A 24 0.18 -8.98 5.67
N GLY A 25 1.09 -8.34 6.42
CA GLY A 25 2.51 -8.69 6.47
C GLY A 25 2.77 -10.13 6.87
N GLU A 26 1.96 -10.65 7.80
CA GLU A 26 2.08 -12.03 8.31
C GLU A 26 1.72 -13.11 7.28
N LYS A 27 1.05 -12.73 6.19
CA LYS A 27 0.71 -13.68 5.11
C LYS A 27 1.85 -13.85 4.10
N PHE A 28 2.80 -12.92 4.06
CA PHE A 28 3.97 -13.06 3.22
C PHE A 28 5.01 -13.92 3.93
N LYS A 29 5.67 -14.80 3.18
CA LYS A 29 6.71 -15.68 3.74
C LYS A 29 7.96 -14.87 4.08
N ASP A 30 8.41 -14.07 3.13
CA ASP A 30 9.67 -13.33 3.19
C ASP A 30 9.59 -12.05 2.36
N TRP A 31 10.60 -11.20 2.51
CA TRP A 31 10.78 -10.01 1.68
C TRP A 31 10.77 -10.32 0.19
N ASN A 32 11.58 -11.31 -0.23
CA ASN A 32 11.66 -11.72 -1.63
C ASN A 32 10.32 -12.21 -2.16
N HIS A 33 9.56 -12.94 -1.35
CA HIS A 33 8.22 -13.42 -1.71
C HIS A 33 7.27 -12.25 -1.99
N MET A 34 7.31 -11.17 -1.21
CA MET A 34 6.47 -9.99 -1.48
C MET A 34 6.77 -9.35 -2.84
N PHE A 35 8.05 -9.28 -3.25
CA PHE A 35 8.46 -8.65 -4.52
C PHE A 35 8.24 -9.52 -5.76
N THR A 36 8.09 -10.84 -5.60
CA THR A 36 7.83 -11.79 -6.69
C THR A 36 6.38 -12.23 -6.77
N ALA A 37 5.62 -12.08 -5.68
CA ALA A 37 4.22 -12.49 -5.59
C ALA A 37 3.37 -11.84 -6.68
N THR A 38 2.63 -12.68 -7.40
CA THR A 38 1.75 -12.21 -8.48
C THR A 38 0.38 -11.80 -7.95
N SER A 39 -0.34 -10.97 -8.71
CA SER A 39 -1.73 -10.60 -8.37
C SER A 39 -2.68 -11.79 -8.26
N LYS A 40 -2.36 -12.91 -8.93
CA LYS A 40 -3.11 -14.17 -8.89
C LYS A 40 -2.82 -14.90 -7.59
N GLU A 41 -1.56 -15.05 -7.22
CA GLU A 41 -1.14 -15.65 -5.95
C GLU A 41 -1.70 -14.88 -4.76
N MET A 42 -1.58 -13.55 -4.77
CA MET A 42 -2.18 -12.70 -3.73
C MET A 42 -3.70 -12.89 -3.59
N LYS A 43 -4.40 -13.26 -4.67
CA LYS A 43 -5.85 -13.52 -4.64
C LYS A 43 -6.16 -14.90 -4.07
N HIS A 44 -5.52 -15.92 -4.64
CA HIS A 44 -5.89 -17.31 -4.40
C HIS A 44 -5.25 -17.88 -3.13
N GLU A 45 -3.99 -17.55 -2.85
CA GLU A 45 -3.25 -18.07 -1.70
C GLU A 45 -3.42 -17.18 -0.47
N LEU A 46 -3.34 -15.85 -0.65
CA LEU A 46 -3.32 -14.90 0.47
C LEU A 46 -4.69 -14.28 0.78
N GLY A 47 -5.68 -14.45 -0.12
CA GLY A 47 -7.03 -13.94 0.06
C GLY A 47 -7.14 -12.40 0.05
N PHE A 48 -6.26 -11.70 -0.66
CA PHE A 48 -6.26 -10.23 -0.70
C PHE A 48 -7.36 -9.66 -1.60
N THR A 49 -7.98 -8.59 -1.13
CA THR A 49 -8.97 -7.85 -1.92
C THR A 49 -8.33 -7.21 -3.17
N PRO A 50 -9.08 -6.96 -4.25
CA PRO A 50 -8.56 -6.27 -5.43
C PRO A 50 -7.95 -4.89 -5.12
N GLN A 51 -8.42 -4.20 -4.09
CA GLN A 51 -7.88 -2.90 -3.69
C GLN A 51 -6.50 -3.03 -3.03
N GLN A 52 -6.33 -3.99 -2.12
CA GLN A 52 -5.04 -4.27 -1.47
C GLN A 52 -3.99 -4.69 -2.50
N ARG A 53 -4.34 -5.62 -3.41
CA ARG A 53 -3.42 -6.11 -4.45
C ARG A 53 -2.88 -4.99 -5.34
N ARG A 54 -3.77 -4.15 -5.88
CA ARG A 54 -3.37 -3.00 -6.72
C ARG A 54 -2.50 -2.01 -5.97
N TRP A 55 -2.81 -1.77 -4.69
CA TRP A 55 -2.05 -0.87 -3.85
C TRP A 55 -0.62 -1.37 -3.59
N ILE A 56 -0.50 -2.63 -3.17
CA ILE A 56 0.78 -3.28 -2.88
C ILE A 56 1.65 -3.33 -4.12
N LEU A 57 1.12 -3.81 -5.26
CA LEU A 57 1.90 -3.92 -6.51
C LEU A 57 2.36 -2.56 -7.03
N ASN A 58 1.52 -1.52 -6.93
CA ASN A 58 1.91 -0.17 -7.30
C ASN A 58 3.03 0.38 -6.41
N TRP A 59 3.00 0.07 -5.11
CA TRP A 59 4.07 0.48 -4.19
C TRP A 59 5.36 -0.31 -4.37
N ILE A 60 5.28 -1.60 -4.68
CA ILE A 60 6.43 -2.42 -5.05
C ILE A 60 7.12 -1.82 -6.27
N GLU A 61 6.37 -1.41 -7.29
CA GLU A 61 6.92 -0.78 -8.49
C GLU A 61 7.57 0.58 -8.18
N LYS A 62 6.91 1.41 -7.37
CA LYS A 62 7.49 2.67 -6.86
C LYS A 62 8.80 2.44 -6.10
N TYR A 63 8.84 1.41 -5.27
CA TYR A 63 10.02 1.05 -4.50
C TYR A 63 11.17 0.60 -5.41
N ARG A 64 10.88 -0.17 -6.47
CA ARG A 64 11.85 -0.53 -7.52
C ARG A 64 12.40 0.70 -8.25
N GLN A 65 11.60 1.75 -8.37
CA GLN A 65 11.99 3.04 -8.95
C GLN A 65 12.72 3.96 -7.97
N GLY A 66 12.99 3.52 -6.74
CA GLY A 66 13.70 4.30 -5.72
C GLY A 66 12.83 5.26 -4.92
N VAL A 67 11.50 5.14 -4.98
CA VAL A 67 10.59 5.92 -4.14
C VAL A 67 10.43 5.24 -2.79
N GLU A 68 10.74 5.96 -1.72
CA GLU A 68 10.59 5.44 -0.36
C GLU A 68 9.09 5.29 0.03
N PRO A 69 8.72 4.22 0.76
CA PRO A 69 7.36 4.02 1.24
C PRO A 69 6.98 5.08 2.27
N TYR A 70 5.82 5.72 2.10
CA TYR A 70 5.28 6.66 3.07
C TYR A 70 3.76 6.53 3.18
N LEU A 71 3.24 7.00 4.31
CA LEU A 71 1.83 6.87 4.63
C LEU A 71 0.98 7.78 3.74
N ILE A 72 0.23 7.20 2.81
CA ILE A 72 -0.78 7.92 2.03
C ILE A 72 -2.16 7.69 2.66
N THR A 73 -2.56 8.65 3.49
CA THR A 73 -3.89 8.64 4.11
C THR A 73 -5.00 8.87 3.07
N LYS A 74 -6.18 8.31 3.31
CA LYS A 74 -7.36 8.63 2.50
C LYS A 74 -7.81 10.05 2.85
N PRO A 75 -8.19 10.88 1.88
CA PRO A 75 -8.67 12.23 2.17
C PRO A 75 -9.93 12.14 3.05
N ASP A 76 -9.97 12.92 4.15
CA ASP A 76 -11.14 12.95 5.03
C ASP A 76 -12.33 13.61 4.29
N LYS A 77 -13.34 12.79 3.97
CA LYS A 77 -14.53 13.24 3.24
C LYS A 77 -15.32 14.30 4.02
N ARG A 78 -15.22 14.35 5.36
CA ARG A 78 -15.89 15.35 6.21
C ARG A 78 -15.40 16.76 5.89
N LEU A 79 -14.11 16.91 5.58
CA LEU A 79 -13.52 18.19 5.16
C LEU A 79 -14.09 18.65 3.81
N ARG A 80 -14.38 17.72 2.90
CA ARG A 80 -14.88 18.02 1.55
C ARG A 80 -16.34 18.48 1.53
N SER A 81 -17.19 17.96 2.41
CA SER A 81 -18.61 18.35 2.48
C SER A 81 -18.82 19.80 2.90
N LYS A 82 -17.91 20.41 3.68
CA LYS A 82 -18.03 21.82 4.08
C LYS A 82 -17.95 22.80 2.91
N LYS A 83 -17.32 22.43 1.79
CA LYS A 83 -17.17 23.30 0.61
C LYS A 83 -18.41 23.33 -0.30
N LYS A 84 -19.40 22.43 -0.11
CA LYS A 84 -20.59 22.32 -0.98
C LYS A 84 -21.83 23.11 -0.49
N ARG A 85 -21.69 24.00 0.49
CA ARG A 85 -22.79 24.87 0.95
C ARG A 85 -22.48 26.34 0.68
N LYS A 86 -22.52 26.78 -0.58
CA LYS A 86 -22.89 28.17 -0.86
C LYS A 86 -24.39 28.16 -1.17
N PRO A 87 -25.25 28.82 -0.38
CA PRO A 87 -26.65 28.96 -0.74
C PRO A 87 -26.70 29.65 -2.11
N ARG A 88 -27.47 29.09 -3.05
CA ARG A 88 -27.84 29.83 -4.26
C ARG A 88 -28.70 31.01 -3.79
N LYS A 89 -28.22 32.22 -4.02
CA LYS A 89 -29.04 33.44 -3.92
C LYS A 89 -30.12 33.42 -4.98
#